data_AF-A0A7C1SIB0-F1
#
_entry.id   AF-A0A7C1SIB0-F1
#
_cell.length_a   1.000
_cell.length_b   1.000
_cell.length_c   1.000
_cell.angle_alpha   90.00
_cell.angle_beta   90.00
_cell.angle_gamma   90.00
#
_symmetry.space_group_name_H-M   'P 1'
#
loop_
_entity.id
_entity.type
_entity.pdbx_description
1 polymer ?
#
loop_
_entity_poly.entity_id
_entity_poly.type
_entity_poly.pdbx_seq_one_letter_code
_entity_poly.pdbx_strand_id
1 'polypeptide(L)' 'MNTITLKEINIGHLSTAYHSNWILMGNDELEKDLGVKVSWRLFGTGPLMVDAFKQDKLDLGYMGL' A
#
# COMPACT_ATOMS: atom_id res chain seq x y z
N MET A 1 -28.46 9.12 0.94
CA MET A 1 -27.13 9.08 1.56
C MET A 1 -26.13 9.02 0.42
N ASN A 2 -25.33 10.07 0.22
CA ASN A 2 -24.34 10.09 -0.85
C ASN A 2 -23.11 9.35 -0.34
N THR A 3 -22.88 8.12 -0.81
CA THR A 3 -21.64 7.39 -0.52
C THR A 3 -20.52 8.06 -1.29
N ILE A 4 -19.80 8.96 -0.64
CA ILE A 4 -18.53 9.47 -1.17
C ILE A 4 -17.60 8.26 -1.25
N THR A 5 -17.28 7.83 -2.46
CA THR A 5 -16.29 6.79 -2.66
C THR A 5 -14.93 7.37 -2.29
N LEU A 6 -14.38 6.96 -1.14
CA LEU A 6 -13.01 7.32 -0.79
C LEU A 6 -12.10 6.78 -1.90
N LYS A 7 -11.21 7.63 -2.40
CA LYS A 7 -10.17 7.20 -3.34
C LYS A 7 -9.34 6.12 -2.64
N GLU A 8 -9.07 5.01 -3.32
CA GLU A 8 -8.26 3.91 -2.79
C GLU A 8 -6.85 3.98 -3.39
N ILE A 9 -5.84 3.75 -2.55
CA ILE A 9 -4.43 3.66 -2.95
C ILE A 9 -3.94 2.24 -2.66
N ASN A 10 -3.39 1.58 -3.66
CA ASN A 10 -2.82 0.24 -3.58
C ASN A 10 -1.31 0.33 -3.35
N ILE A 11 -0.85 -0.05 -2.15
CA ILE A 11 0.54 0.00 -1.74
C ILE A 11 1.12 -1.42 -1.69
N GLY A 12 2.15 -1.67 -2.50
CA GLY A 12 2.91 -2.92 -2.46
C GLY A 12 4.07 -2.80 -1.49
N HIS A 13 4.35 -3.84 -0.69
CA HIS A 13 5.57 -3.92 0.11
C HIS A 13 6.25 -5.29 -0.02
N LEU A 14 7.55 -5.33 0.21
CA LEU A 14 8.32 -6.58 0.20
C LEU A 14 8.22 -7.30 1.56
N SER A 15 8.57 -8.59 1.53
CA SER A 15 8.66 -9.46 2.73
C SER A 15 9.84 -9.15 3.63
N THR A 16 10.79 -8.33 3.19
CA THR A 16 11.86 -7.82 4.03
C THR A 16 11.24 -7.05 5.20
N ALA A 17 11.68 -7.40 6.42
CA ALA A 17 11.13 -6.88 7.68
C ALA A 17 11.50 -5.39 7.89
N TYR A 18 10.97 -4.52 7.05
CA TYR A 18 11.03 -3.08 7.26
C TYR A 18 9.95 -2.71 8.26
N HIS A 19 10.32 -2.72 9.54
CA HIS A 19 9.42 -2.52 10.68
C HIS A 19 8.54 -1.25 10.57
N SER A 20 8.95 -0.25 9.79
CA SER A 20 8.19 0.98 9.56
C SER A 20 6.89 0.77 8.78
N ASN A 21 6.81 -0.19 7.85
CA ASN A 21 5.54 -0.44 7.16
C ASN A 21 4.49 -1.02 8.12
N TRP A 22 4.89 -1.82 9.11
CA TRP A 22 4.00 -2.38 10.12
C TRP A 22 3.36 -1.30 10.99
N ILE A 23 4.08 -0.20 11.25
CA ILE A 23 3.53 0.95 11.97
C ILE A 23 2.43 1.61 11.14
N LEU A 24 2.69 1.84 9.84
CA LEU A 24 1.73 2.45 8.92
C LEU A 24 0.53 1.54 8.61
N MET A 25 0.71 0.22 8.65
CA MET A 25 -0.36 -0.78 8.48
C MET A 25 -1.17 -1.01 9.75
N GLY A 26 -0.56 -0.79 10.92
CA GLY A 26 -1.12 -1.18 12.22
C GLY A 26 -2.13 -0.19 12.80
N ASN A 27 -2.28 0.98 12.18
CA ASN A 27 -3.25 1.98 12.59
C ASN A 27 -3.97 2.60 11.37
N ASP A 28 -4.99 3.41 11.64
CA ASP A 28 -5.78 4.11 10.63
C ASP A 28 -5.31 5.58 10.44
N GLU A 29 -4.17 5.97 11.00
CA GLU A 29 -3.66 7.35 10.94
C GLU A 29 -3.35 7.76 9.50
N LEU A 30 -2.72 6.87 8.72
CA LEU A 30 -2.40 7.15 7.32
C LEU A 30 -3.66 7.40 6.47
N GLU A 31 -4.72 6.62 6.70
CA GLU A 31 -6.00 6.80 5.99
C GLU A 31 -6.69 8.10 6.41
N LYS A 32 -6.66 8.43 7.70
CA LYS A 32 -7.22 9.67 8.26
C LYS A 32 -6.50 10.92 7.73
N ASP A 33 -5.17 10.91 7.74
CA ASP A 33 -4.34 12.04 7.33
C ASP A 33 -4.49 12.34 5.82
N LEU A 34 -4.64 11.29 5.00
CA LEU A 34 -4.75 11.42 3.56
C LEU A 34 -6.20 11.52 3.05
N GLY A 35 -7.19 11.16 3.86
CA GLY A 35 -8.59 11.07 3.42
C GLY A 35 -8.80 10.05 2.31
N VAL A 36 -8.03 8.95 2.32
CA VAL A 36 -8.07 7.86 1.33
C VAL A 36 -8.11 6.53 2.04
N LYS A 37 -8.62 5.51 1.36
CA LYS A 37 -8.47 4.12 1.81
C LYS A 37 -7.13 3.58 1.33
N VAL A 38 -6.42 2.85 2.17
CA VAL A 38 -5.11 2.27 1.83
C VAL A 38 -5.22 0.74 1.79
N SER A 39 -4.86 0.14 0.65
CA SER A 39 -4.83 -1.30 0.44
C SER A 39 -3.39 -1.78 0.36
N TRP A 40 -2.95 -2.54 1.38
CA TRP A 40 -1.59 -3.08 1.45
C TRP A 40 -1.51 -4.47 0.80
N ARG A 41 -0.46 -4.70 -0.01
CA ARG A 41 -0.19 -5.98 -0.68
C ARG A 41 1.25 -6.43 -0.45
N LEU A 42 1.42 -7.60 0.14
CA LEU A 42 2.72 -8.23 0.33
C LEU A 42 3.19 -8.90 -0.97
N PHE A 43 4.44 -8.64 -1.36
CA PHE A 43 5.13 -9.32 -2.45
C PHE A 43 6.34 -10.09 -1.92
N GLY A 44 6.49 -11.34 -2.37
CA GLY A 44 7.61 -12.18 -1.97
C GLY A 44 8.96 -11.73 -2.56
N THR A 45 8.95 -11.03 -3.69
CA THR A 45 10.17 -10.56 -4.38
C THR A 45 9.92 -9.25 -5.14
N GLY A 46 11.00 -8.50 -5.40
CA GLY A 46 10.96 -7.28 -6.22
C GLY A 46 10.36 -7.48 -7.61
N PRO A 47 10.78 -8.50 -8.40
CA PRO A 47 10.22 -8.74 -9.74
C PRO A 47 8.70 -8.94 -9.76
N LEU A 48 8.13 -9.64 -8.77
CA LEU A 48 6.68 -9.81 -8.68
C LEU A 48 5.95 -8.48 -8.43
N MET A 49 6.56 -7.59 -7.66
CA MET A 49 6.03 -6.24 -7.44
C MET A 49 6.12 -5.40 -8.72
N VAL A 50 7.23 -5.50 -9.46
CA VAL A 50 7.39 -4.83 -10.76
C VAL A 50 6.32 -5.29 -11.75
N ASP A 51 6.03 -6.58 -11.81
CA ASP A 51 4.98 -7.08 -12.69
C ASP A 51 3.58 -6.63 -12.27
N ALA A 52 3.35 -6.37 -10.97
CA ALA A 52 2.11 -5.76 -10.50
C ALA A 52 1.99 -4.28 -10.90
N PHE A 53 3.09 -3.51 -10.87
CA PHE A 53 3.10 -2.15 -11.41
C PHE A 53 2.75 -2.11 -12.90
N LYS A 54 3.34 -3.00 -13.71
CA LYS A 54 3.03 -3.09 -15.15
C LYS A 54 1.56 -3.42 -15.46
N GLN A 55 0.83 -3.95 -14.49
CA GLN A 55 -0.57 -4.34 -14.60
C GLN A 55 -1.52 -3.33 -13.92
N ASP A 56 -1.03 -2.14 -13.56
CA ASP A 56 -1.79 -1.11 -12.84
C ASP A 56 -2.42 -1.62 -11.54
N LYS A 57 -1.80 -2.63 -10.91
CA LYS A 57 -2.27 -3.24 -9.65
C LYS A 57 -1.77 -2.49 -8.42
N LEU A 58 -0.80 -1.61 -8.58
CA LEU A 58 -0.13 -0.85 -7.52
C LEU A 58 -0.02 0.61 -7.93
N ASP A 59 -0.33 1.49 -6.99
CA ASP A 59 -0.13 2.93 -7.10
C ASP A 59 1.23 3.34 -6.52
N LEU A 60 1.68 2.62 -5.48
CA LEU A 60 2.93 2.92 -4.77
C LEU A 60 3.64 1.64 -4.29
N GLY A 61 4.96 1.70 -4.24
CA GLY A 61 5.82 0.62 -3.73
C GLY A 61 6.57 1.09 -2.51
N TYR A 62 6.28 0.49 -1.36
CA TYR A 62 7.03 0.70 -0.13
C TYR A 62 8.19 -0.30 -0.08
N MET A 63 9.34 0.14 -0.58
CA MET A 63 10.61 -0.53 -0.39
C MET A 63 11.34 0.22 0.71
N GLY A 64 11.38 -0.34 1.92
CA GLY A 64 12.27 0.21 2.94
C GLY A 64 13.72 0.15 2.45
N LEU A 65 14.56 1.02 2.97
CA LEU A 65 16.01 0.92 2.80
C LEU A 65 16.56 -0.06 3.84
#